data_AF-A0A7X8F0L7-F1
#
_entry.id   AF-A0A7X8F0L7-F1
#
_cell.length_a   1.000
_cell.length_b   1.000
_cell.length_c   1.000
_cell.angle_alpha   90.00
_cell.angle_beta   90.00
_cell.angle_gamma   90.00
#
_symmetry.space_group_name_H-M   'P 1'
#
loop_
_entity.id
_entity.type
_entity.pdbx_description
1 polymer ?
#
loop_
_entity_poly.entity_id
_entity_poly.type
_entity_poly.pdbx_seq_one_letter_code
_entity_poly.pdbx_strand_id
1 'polypeptide(L)' 'MKLSSRTRYGMRAVLELAMEYGKKPMQIKAIADREDISNKYLEQLIAMLKAAGLVRSIRGPRGGYVLARPPQ' A
#
# COMPACT_ATOMS: atom_id res chain seq x y z
N MET A 1 1.07 -5.86 -23.91
CA MET A 1 0.34 -6.30 -22.69
C MET A 1 -0.33 -5.07 -22.06
N LYS A 2 -1.66 -5.04 -21.85
CA LYS A 2 -2.34 -3.91 -21.20
C LYS A 2 -2.46 -4.18 -19.70
N LEU A 3 -1.84 -3.35 -18.87
CA LEU A 3 -2.02 -3.40 -17.42
C LEU A 3 -3.34 -2.72 -17.04
N SER A 4 -4.12 -3.37 -16.19
CA SER A 4 -5.34 -2.78 -15.63
C SER A 4 -4.99 -1.61 -14.69
N SER A 5 -5.92 -0.68 -14.49
CA SER A 5 -5.76 0.39 -13.49
C SER A 5 -5.52 -0.18 -12.09
N ARG A 6 -6.19 -1.29 -11.75
CA ARG A 6 -6.01 -2.01 -10.48
C ARG A 6 -4.56 -2.47 -10.29
N THR A 7 -3.96 -3.04 -11.34
CA THR A 7 -2.56 -3.48 -11.30
C THR A 7 -1.62 -2.28 -11.15
N ARG A 8 -1.88 -1.19 -11.89
CA ARG A 8 -1.07 0.02 -11.82
C ARG A 8 -1.08 0.64 -10.43
N TYR A 9 -2.26 0.91 -9.87
CA TYR A 9 -2.38 1.53 -8.54
C TYR A 9 -1.94 0.59 -7.41
N GLY A 10 -2.18 -0.72 -7.55
CA GLY A 10 -1.66 -1.71 -6.60
C GLY A 10 -0.13 -1.69 -6.56
N MET A 11 0.53 -1.63 -7.72
CA MET A 11 2.00 -1.56 -7.80
C MET A 11 2.54 -0.24 -7.23
N ARG A 12 1.88 0.88 -7.51
CA ARG A 12 2.28 2.17 -6.93
C ARG A 12 2.15 2.19 -5.41
N ALA A 13 1.07 1.64 -4.85
CA ALA A 13 0.93 1.49 -3.40
C ALA A 13 2.05 0.62 -2.79
N VAL A 14 2.46 -0.46 -3.47
CA VAL A 14 3.60 -1.29 -3.03
C VAL A 14 4.91 -0.50 -3.09
N LEU A 15 5.13 0.30 -4.14
CA LEU A 15 6.31 1.15 -4.29
C LEU A 15 6.41 2.18 -3.16
N GLU A 16 5.30 2.86 -2.85
CA GLU A 16 5.20 3.80 -1.73
C GLU A 16 5.58 3.14 -0.39
N LEU A 17 5.10 1.92 -0.14
CA LEU A 17 5.47 1.15 1.05
C LEU A 17 6.94 0.69 1.05
N ALA A 18 7.53 0.44 -0.12
CA ALA A 18 8.93 0.08 -0.25
C ALA A 18 9.86 1.27 0.01
N MET A 19 9.52 2.47 -0.47
CA MET A 19 10.28 3.70 -0.24
C MET A 19 10.33 4.12 1.24
N GLU A 20 9.32 3.71 2.01
CA GLU A 20 9.20 3.95 3.45
C GLU A 20 9.57 2.71 4.29
N TYR A 21 10.11 1.66 3.66
CA TYR A 21 10.48 0.43 4.35
C TYR A 21 11.52 0.70 5.45
N GLY A 22 11.28 0.15 6.64
CA GLY A 22 12.14 0.33 7.82
C GLY A 22 11.99 1.69 8.53
N LYS A 23 11.20 2.64 8.00
CA LYS A 23 11.00 3.96 8.62
C LYS A 23 9.76 4.00 9.49
N LYS A 24 8.57 4.03 8.88
CA LYS A 24 7.29 4.13 9.59
C LYS A 24 6.15 3.48 8.79
N PRO A 25 5.10 2.98 9.47
CA PRO A 25 3.87 2.59 8.78
C PRO A 25 3.25 3.76 8.02
N MET A 26 2.70 3.46 6.86
CA MET A 26 2.00 4.42 6.02
C MET A 26 0.48 4.25 6.15
N GLN A 27 -0.22 5.33 6.44
CA GLN A 27 -1.69 5.31 6.48
C GLN A 27 -2.25 5.26 5.06
N ILE A 28 -3.39 4.59 4.88
CA ILE A 28 -4.09 4.54 3.58
C ILE A 28 -4.32 5.95 3.04
N LYS A 29 -4.76 6.88 3.90
CA LYS A 29 -4.97 8.29 3.52
C LYS A 29 -3.72 8.92 2.92
N ALA A 30 -2.57 8.75 3.55
CA ALA A 30 -1.32 9.31 3.05
C ALA A 30 -0.93 8.74 1.68
N ILE A 31 -1.12 7.43 1.46
CA ILE A 31 -0.83 6.80 0.16
C ILE A 31 -1.84 7.25 -0.89
N ALA A 32 -3.13 7.31 -0.54
CA ALA A 32 -4.21 7.75 -1.41
C ALA A 32 -4.00 9.19 -1.89
N ASP A 33 -3.60 10.09 -0.99
CA ASP A 33 -3.31 11.49 -1.29
C ASP A 33 -2.06 11.62 -2.19
N ARG A 34 -1.00 10.81 -1.98
CA ARG A 34 0.21 10.79 -2.85
C ARG A 34 -0.07 10.28 -4.25
N GLU A 35 -0.98 9.31 -4.37
CA GLU A 35 -1.29 8.62 -5.63
C GLU A 35 -2.48 9.21 -6.38
N ASP A 36 -3.11 10.26 -5.84
CA ASP A 36 -4.31 10.91 -6.36
C ASP A 36 -5.45 9.90 -6.66
N ILE A 37 -5.75 9.05 -5.67
CA ILE A 37 -6.84 8.06 -5.73
C ILE A 37 -7.69 8.08 -4.47
N SER A 38 -8.93 7.63 -4.59
CA SER A 38 -9.82 7.57 -3.42
C SER A 38 -9.33 6.56 -2.36
N ASN A 39 -9.49 6.92 -1.08
CA ASN A 39 -9.25 6.03 0.06
C ASN A 39 -9.95 4.68 -0.09
N LYS A 40 -11.24 4.70 -0.45
CA LYS A 40 -12.06 3.49 -0.63
C LYS A 40 -11.49 2.56 -1.69
N TYR A 41 -10.98 3.10 -2.79
CA TYR A 41 -10.35 2.30 -3.83
C TYR A 41 -9.03 1.70 -3.35
N LEU A 42 -8.19 2.51 -2.70
CA LEU A 42 -6.93 2.02 -2.14
C LEU A 42 -7.14 0.97 -1.05
N GLU A 43 -8.18 1.08 -0.22
CA GLU A 43 -8.56 0.06 0.77
C GLU A 43 -8.79 -1.30 0.11
N GLN A 44 -9.49 -1.34 -1.04
CA GLN A 44 -9.69 -2.58 -1.79
C GLN A 44 -8.38 -3.15 -2.31
N LEU A 45 -7.49 -2.28 -2.83
CA LEU A 45 -6.17 -2.70 -3.31
C LEU A 45 -5.32 -3.27 -2.18
N ILE A 46 -5.25 -2.57 -1.05
CA ILE A 46 -4.49 -2.97 0.13
C ILE A 46 -5.04 -4.27 0.72
N ALA A 47 -6.36 -4.47 0.72
CA ALA A 47 -6.96 -5.73 1.15
C ALA A 47 -6.48 -6.92 0.29
N MET A 48 -6.44 -6.76 -1.04
CA MET A 48 -5.90 -7.78 -1.95
C MET A 48 -4.40 -8.01 -1.74
N LEU A 49 -3.61 -6.96 -1.59
CA LEU A 49 -2.17 -7.04 -1.33
C LEU A 49 -1.87 -7.73 0.01
N LYS A 50 -2.69 -7.46 1.03
CA LYS A 50 -2.58 -8.06 2.36
C LYS A 50 -2.92 -9.55 2.30
N ALA A 51 -4.00 -9.91 1.60
CA ALA A 51 -4.38 -11.31 1.38
C ALA A 51 -3.28 -12.09 0.64
N ALA A 52 -2.59 -11.44 -0.30
CA ALA A 52 -1.43 -12.00 -1.01
C ALA A 52 -0.13 -12.02 -0.16
N GLY A 53 -0.15 -11.52 1.07
CA GLY A 53 1.03 -11.47 1.94
C GLY A 53 2.12 -10.50 1.47
N LEU A 54 1.78 -9.51 0.64
CA LEU A 54 2.71 -8.49 0.15
C LEU A 54 2.84 -7.30 1.13
N VAL A 55 1.77 -7.02 1.87
CA VAL A 55 1.74 -5.95 2.87
C VAL A 55 1.18 -6.47 4.20
N ARG A 56 1.55 -5.83 5.30
CA ARG A 56 1.02 -6.13 6.63
C ARG A 56 0.52 -4.86 7.31
N SER A 57 -0.54 -5.01 8.11
CA SER A 57 -1.13 -3.91 8.87
C SER A 57 -0.52 -3.80 10.26
N ILE A 58 -0.13 -2.60 10.65
CA ILE A 58 0.30 -2.24 12.01
C ILE A 58 -0.87 -1.50 12.68
N ARG A 59 -1.29 -1.96 13.86
CA ARG A 59 -2.42 -1.36 14.62
C ARG A 59 -1.96 -0.14 15.43
N GLY A 60 -2.93 0.66 15.87
CA GLY A 60 -2.73 1.79 16.78
C GLY A 60 -2.86 3.16 16.09
N PRO A 61 -2.82 4.27 16.86
CA PRO A 61 -3.06 5.62 16.36
C PRO A 61 -2.07 6.07 15.27
N ARG A 62 -0.84 5.56 15.32
CA ARG A 62 0.23 5.77 14.33
C ARG A 62 0.49 4.52 13.48
N GLY A 63 -0.49 3.62 13.43
CA GLY A 63 -0.47 2.43 12.61
C GLY A 63 -0.69 2.74 11.13
N GLY A 64 -0.86 1.69 10.34
CA GLY A 64 -0.97 1.78 8.89
C GLY A 64 -0.53 0.47 8.24
N TYR A 65 0.07 0.58 7.06
CA TYR A 65 0.59 -0.55 6.30
C TYR A 65 2.09 -0.41 6.09
N VAL A 66 2.76 -1.56 6.00
CA VAL A 66 4.17 -1.68 5.63
C VAL A 66 4.33 -2.86 4.67
N LEU A 67 5.43 -2.90 3.93
CA LEU A 67 5.81 -4.09 3.16
C LEU A 67 5.94 -5.29 4.10
N ALA A 68 5.43 -6.44 3.67
CA ALA A 68 5.52 -7.68 4.45
C ALA A 68 6.93 -8.30 4.42
N ARG A 69 7.73 -7.95 3.42
CA ARG A 69 9.10 -8.44 3.20
C ARG A 69 10.03 -7.25 2.90
N PRO A 70 11.36 -7.38 3.01
CA PRO A 70 12.27 -6.36 2.51
C PRO A 70 12.13 -6.15 1.00
N PRO A 71 12.23 -4.91 0.50
CA PRO A 71 12.41 -4.67 -0.93
C PRO A 71 13.78 -5.19 -1.37
N GLN A 72 13.85 -5.83 -2.54
CA GLN A 72 15.07 -6.39 -3.14
C GLN A 72 15.40 -5.64 -4.42
#